data_AF-A0AA39VF73-F1
#
_entry.id   AF-A0AA39VF73-F1
#
_cell.length_a   1.000
_cell.length_b   1.000
_cell.length_c   1.000
_cell.angle_alpha   90.00
_cell.angle_beta   90.00
_cell.angle_gamma   90.00
#
_symmetry.space_group_name_H-M   'P 1'
#
loop_
_entity.id
_entity.type
_entity.pdbx_description
1 polymer ?
#
loop_
_entity_poly.entity_id
_entity_poly.type
_entity_poly.pdbx_seq_one_letter_code
_entity_poly.pdbx_strand_id
1 'polypeptide(L)'
;MKDITNDSKGAQLDPSGSTFLGLDNNRLCRWGMRDRNGIVQNLVNDSISTPVLNWAQGHQFSRGTNFQCFATTGDGSIVVGSLDGKIRLYSINSMRQAKTAFPGLGSPITHVDVTYDGKWILGTTATYLIVICALFTDKAGMTKTGFNGRMGNRIAAPRLLKLNPLDSHLAGIDNKFHNAQFSWVTENGKQERHLVATVGKFSVIWNFQQVKDGSHECYQNQEGLKSCYCYKIVLKDDSIVDSRFMHDKYAVSDVPEAPLVIATPMKVSSFSISSKQ
;
A
#
# COMPACT_ATOMS: atom_id res chain seq x y z
N MET A 1 2.60 -2.97 -18.76
CA MET A 1 1.81 -2.61 -17.56
C MET A 1 2.41 -3.41 -16.41
N LYS A 2 2.89 -2.73 -15.37
CA LYS A 2 3.59 -3.34 -14.23
C LYS A 2 2.66 -3.66 -13.07
N ASP A 3 1.66 -2.83 -12.88
CA ASP A 3 0.69 -2.97 -11.81
C ASP A 3 -0.67 -2.47 -12.31
N ILE A 4 -1.72 -3.12 -11.86
CA ILE A 4 -3.12 -2.80 -12.18
C ILE A 4 -3.90 -2.94 -10.88
N THR A 5 -4.88 -2.06 -10.71
CA THR A 5 -5.51 -1.77 -9.42
C THR A 5 -5.81 -2.99 -8.54
N ASN A 6 -5.37 -2.90 -7.28
CA ASN A 6 -5.70 -3.82 -6.18
C ASN A 6 -6.99 -3.34 -5.51
N ASP A 7 -7.89 -4.27 -5.17
CA ASP A 7 -9.15 -4.00 -4.46
C ASP A 7 -8.95 -3.55 -3.00
N SER A 8 -7.76 -3.06 -2.63
CA SER A 8 -7.35 -2.94 -1.23
C SER A 8 -7.96 -1.79 -0.47
N LYS A 9 -8.12 -0.59 -1.04
CA LYS A 9 -8.75 0.57 -0.37
C LYS A 9 -9.23 1.59 -1.39
N GLY A 10 -10.54 1.80 -1.47
CA GLY A 10 -11.14 2.88 -2.27
C GLY A 10 -10.88 2.84 -3.79
N ALA A 11 -10.51 1.68 -4.33
CA ALA A 11 -9.96 1.52 -5.68
C ALA A 11 -10.84 2.02 -6.86
N GLN A 12 -12.08 2.44 -6.64
CA GLN A 12 -13.00 2.80 -7.73
C GLN A 12 -13.96 3.95 -7.38
N LEU A 13 -13.44 5.13 -7.01
CA LEU A 13 -14.27 6.35 -7.03
C LEU A 13 -14.51 6.90 -8.45
N ASP A 14 -14.82 6.01 -9.38
CA ASP A 14 -15.82 6.29 -10.39
C ASP A 14 -17.08 5.54 -9.94
N PRO A 15 -18.14 6.22 -9.47
CA PRO A 15 -19.41 5.60 -9.06
C PRO A 15 -20.00 4.66 -10.11
N SER A 16 -19.55 4.81 -11.36
CA SER A 16 -20.01 4.03 -12.49
C SER A 16 -19.17 2.76 -12.76
N GLY A 17 -18.14 2.47 -11.95
CA GLY A 17 -17.37 1.20 -11.96
C GLY A 17 -16.61 0.91 -13.25
N SER A 18 -16.40 1.92 -14.10
CA SER A 18 -15.98 1.72 -15.49
C SER A 18 -14.53 2.05 -15.76
N THR A 19 -13.82 2.54 -14.75
CA THR A 19 -12.43 2.92 -14.89
C THR A 19 -11.56 2.15 -13.90
N PHE A 20 -10.34 1.80 -14.34
CA PHE A 20 -9.36 1.16 -13.49
C PHE A 20 -8.01 1.88 -13.59
N LEU A 21 -7.25 1.89 -12.50
CA LEU A 21 -5.90 2.44 -12.49
C LEU A 21 -4.91 1.43 -13.06
N GLY A 22 -4.05 1.91 -13.95
CA GLY A 22 -2.92 1.18 -14.50
C GLY A 22 -1.63 1.95 -14.29
N LEU A 23 -0.58 1.21 -13.95
CA LEU A 23 0.76 1.71 -13.74
C LEU A 23 1.73 1.01 -14.70
N ASP A 24 2.66 1.79 -15.25
CA ASP A 24 3.82 1.31 -15.98
C ASP A 24 5.06 2.08 -15.51
N ASN A 25 6.26 1.67 -15.95
CA ASN A 25 7.55 2.28 -15.55
C ASN A 25 7.52 3.81 -15.52
N ASN A 26 6.89 4.42 -16.53
CA ASN A 26 6.77 5.87 -16.66
C ASN A 26 5.34 6.32 -17.00
N ARG A 27 4.32 5.54 -16.64
CA ARG A 27 2.92 5.90 -16.92
C ARG A 27 2.06 5.67 -15.69
N LEU A 28 1.24 6.65 -15.36
CA LEU A 28 0.16 6.51 -14.39
C LEU A 28 -1.13 6.97 -15.08
N CYS A 29 -2.10 6.06 -15.24
CA CYS A 29 -3.32 6.36 -15.97
C CYS A 29 -4.54 5.60 -15.44
N ARG A 30 -5.71 6.23 -15.49
CA ARG A 30 -7.03 5.62 -15.39
C ARG A 30 -7.50 5.23 -16.78
N TRP A 31 -7.65 3.94 -17.00
CA TRP A 31 -8.26 3.38 -18.20
C TRP A 31 -9.77 3.46 -18.10
N GLY A 32 -10.45 3.81 -19.19
CA GLY A 32 -11.89 3.62 -19.30
C GLY A 32 -12.18 2.32 -20.03
N MET A 33 -13.05 1.48 -19.47
CA MET A 33 -13.54 0.25 -20.12
C MET A 33 -14.67 0.52 -21.12
N ARG A 34 -15.22 1.73 -21.12
CA ARG A 34 -16.24 2.14 -22.08
C ARG A 34 -15.59 2.61 -23.37
N ASP A 35 -15.96 1.99 -24.49
CA ASP A 35 -15.77 2.61 -25.79
C ASP A 35 -16.71 3.83 -25.89
N ARG A 36 -16.20 4.98 -26.35
CA ARG A 36 -17.03 6.18 -26.58
C ARG A 36 -18.17 5.94 -27.57
N ASN A 37 -18.01 4.95 -28.45
CA ASN A 37 -18.97 4.58 -29.48
C ASN A 37 -19.82 3.36 -29.10
N GLY A 38 -19.60 2.75 -27.92
CA GLY A 38 -20.38 1.60 -27.45
C GLY A 38 -20.11 0.26 -28.17
N ILE A 39 -19.09 0.18 -29.03
CA ILE A 39 -18.73 -1.03 -29.78
C ILE A 39 -17.51 -1.68 -29.11
N VAL A 40 -17.71 -2.84 -28.48
CA VAL A 40 -16.64 -3.49 -27.69
C VAL A 40 -15.70 -4.35 -28.56
N GLN A 41 -16.17 -4.82 -29.72
CA GLN A 41 -15.36 -5.52 -30.72
C GLN A 41 -16.18 -5.64 -32.01
N ASN A 42 -15.58 -5.31 -33.16
CA ASN A 42 -16.17 -5.61 -34.47
C ASN A 42 -15.27 -6.64 -35.16
N LEU A 43 -15.51 -7.93 -34.86
CA LEU A 43 -14.73 -9.08 -35.36
C LEU A 43 -14.85 -9.29 -36.88
N VAL A 44 -15.66 -8.49 -37.58
CA VAL A 44 -15.94 -8.64 -39.02
C VAL A 44 -14.87 -7.95 -39.87
N ASN A 45 -14.12 -6.99 -39.33
CA ASN A 45 -13.08 -6.23 -40.05
C ASN A 45 -11.73 -6.28 -39.31
N ASP A 46 -11.14 -7.48 -39.24
CA ASP A 46 -9.87 -7.77 -38.51
C ASP A 46 -8.62 -7.03 -39.05
N SER A 47 -8.76 -6.17 -40.07
CA SER A 47 -7.64 -5.44 -40.69
C SER A 47 -7.67 -3.92 -40.52
N ILE A 48 -8.76 -3.33 -40.00
CA ILE A 48 -8.88 -1.87 -39.85
C ILE A 48 -9.52 -1.54 -38.50
N SER A 49 -8.69 -1.15 -37.54
CA SER A 49 -9.11 -0.48 -36.29
C SER A 49 -9.91 -1.34 -35.31
N THR A 50 -9.24 -2.28 -34.65
CA THR A 50 -9.63 -2.63 -33.28
C THR A 50 -9.60 -1.36 -32.43
N PRO A 51 -10.69 -0.95 -31.75
CA PRO A 51 -10.67 0.25 -30.94
C PRO A 51 -9.63 0.07 -29.83
N VAL A 52 -8.52 0.79 -29.96
CA VAL A 52 -7.52 0.86 -28.88
C VAL A 52 -8.19 1.59 -27.73
N LEU A 53 -8.38 0.88 -26.61
CA LEU A 53 -8.87 1.50 -25.38
C LEU A 53 -8.05 2.76 -25.11
N ASN A 54 -8.71 3.88 -24.89
CA ASN A 54 -8.06 5.12 -24.52
C ASN A 54 -8.13 5.28 -23.00
N TRP A 55 -7.08 5.85 -22.42
CA TRP A 55 -7.13 6.22 -21.00
C TRP A 55 -7.99 7.47 -20.83
N ALA A 56 -8.86 7.45 -19.81
CA ALA A 56 -9.75 8.56 -19.49
C ALA A 56 -9.00 9.73 -18.84
N GLN A 57 -8.01 9.41 -18.01
CA GLN A 57 -7.16 10.38 -17.33
C GLN A 57 -5.78 9.77 -17.08
N GLY A 58 -4.71 10.54 -17.13
CA GLY A 58 -3.38 9.99 -16.92
C GLY A 58 -2.26 10.87 -17.43
N HIS A 59 -1.04 10.39 -17.24
CA HIS A 59 0.15 11.03 -17.74
C HIS A 59 1.24 10.00 -18.08
N GLN A 60 1.89 10.22 -19.23
CA GLN A 60 3.12 9.56 -19.61
C GLN A 60 4.29 10.48 -19.26
N PHE A 61 5.13 10.04 -18.34
CA PHE A 61 6.34 10.75 -17.94
C PHE A 61 7.45 10.48 -18.96
N SER A 62 8.30 11.48 -19.18
CA SER A 62 9.34 11.46 -20.21
C SER A 62 10.39 10.39 -19.98
N ARG A 63 10.84 10.17 -18.73
CA ARG A 63 11.67 9.06 -18.21
C ARG A 63 11.98 9.28 -16.71
N GLY A 64 12.45 8.26 -16.01
CA GLY A 64 13.09 8.39 -14.68
C GLY A 64 12.14 8.36 -13.47
N THR A 65 10.88 7.96 -13.67
CA THR A 65 9.98 7.73 -12.54
C THR A 65 10.11 6.33 -11.96
N ASN A 66 10.40 5.33 -12.81
CA ASN A 66 10.61 3.93 -12.45
C ASN A 66 9.54 3.38 -11.50
N PHE A 67 8.28 3.65 -11.81
CA PHE A 67 7.18 3.20 -10.98
C PHE A 67 7.13 1.67 -10.91
N GLN A 68 6.77 1.15 -9.73
CA GLN A 68 6.77 -0.27 -9.44
C GLN A 68 5.42 -0.75 -8.92
N CYS A 69 4.84 -0.03 -7.96
CA CYS A 69 3.58 -0.41 -7.31
C CYS A 69 2.78 0.85 -6.93
N PHE A 70 1.48 0.71 -6.72
CA PHE A 70 0.65 1.81 -6.23
C PHE A 70 -0.47 1.35 -5.29
N ALA A 71 -1.01 2.30 -4.52
CA ALA A 71 -2.22 2.10 -3.72
C ALA A 71 -3.06 3.39 -3.71
N THR A 72 -4.33 3.27 -3.32
CA THR A 72 -5.28 4.37 -3.25
C THR A 72 -5.81 4.57 -1.84
N THR A 73 -6.07 5.82 -1.49
CA THR A 73 -6.78 6.22 -0.28
C THR A 73 -8.29 6.12 -0.49
N GLY A 74 -9.07 6.24 0.59
CA GLY A 74 -10.53 6.28 0.54
C GLY A 74 -11.09 7.44 -0.30
N ASP A 75 -10.38 8.57 -0.39
CA ASP A 75 -10.74 9.72 -1.23
C ASP A 75 -10.23 9.62 -2.69
N GLY A 76 -9.59 8.51 -3.06
CA GLY A 76 -9.09 8.24 -4.42
C GLY A 76 -7.80 8.98 -4.80
N SER A 77 -7.09 9.53 -3.82
CA SER A 77 -5.69 9.94 -3.98
C SER A 77 -4.78 8.71 -4.13
N ILE A 78 -3.64 8.86 -4.79
CA ILE A 78 -2.81 7.74 -5.24
C ILE A 78 -1.41 7.88 -4.65
N VAL A 79 -0.93 6.82 -4.01
CA VAL A 79 0.48 6.67 -3.62
C VAL A 79 1.18 5.74 -4.60
N VAL A 80 2.39 6.10 -5.03
CA VAL A 80 3.18 5.30 -5.97
C VAL A 80 4.58 5.04 -5.40
N GLY A 81 4.93 3.76 -5.30
CA GLY A 81 6.27 3.29 -4.99
C GLY A 81 7.09 3.10 -6.26
N SER A 82 8.39 3.40 -6.19
CA SER A 82 9.31 3.33 -7.33
C SER A 82 10.49 2.42 -7.04
N LEU A 83 11.11 1.90 -8.10
CA LEU A 83 12.31 1.07 -8.02
C LEU A 83 13.49 1.81 -7.39
N ASP A 84 13.56 3.13 -7.55
CA ASP A 84 14.58 3.98 -6.92
C ASP A 84 14.38 4.15 -5.39
N GLY A 85 13.39 3.47 -4.79
CA GLY A 85 13.01 3.61 -3.38
C GLY A 85 12.16 4.84 -3.05
N LYS A 86 11.83 5.67 -4.05
CA LYS A 86 11.03 6.89 -3.87
C LYS A 86 9.55 6.56 -3.75
N ILE A 87 8.86 7.26 -2.85
CA ILE A 87 7.40 7.21 -2.71
C ILE A 87 6.82 8.56 -3.13
N ARG A 88 5.86 8.57 -4.04
CA ARG A 88 5.26 9.79 -4.60
C ARG A 88 3.76 9.81 -4.35
N LEU A 89 3.26 10.97 -3.93
CA LEU A 89 1.84 11.19 -3.63
C LEU A 89 1.19 12.03 -4.73
N TYR A 90 0.14 11.49 -5.33
CA TYR A 90 -0.67 12.15 -6.34
C TYR A 90 -2.07 12.40 -5.80
N SER A 91 -2.60 13.58 -6.08
CA SER A 91 -3.99 13.91 -5.75
C SER A 91 -4.94 13.24 -6.75
N ILE A 92 -6.17 12.93 -6.33
CA ILE A 92 -7.24 12.44 -7.20
C ILE A 92 -7.44 13.31 -8.46
N ASN A 93 -7.24 14.63 -8.34
CA ASN A 93 -7.49 15.60 -9.40
C ASN A 93 -6.41 15.63 -10.49
N SER A 94 -5.18 15.20 -10.17
CA SER A 94 -4.07 15.29 -11.14
C SER A 94 -2.99 14.24 -10.90
N MET A 95 -2.75 13.46 -11.96
CA MET A 95 -1.68 12.45 -12.04
C MET A 95 -0.43 12.98 -12.75
N ARG A 96 -0.40 14.25 -13.14
CA ARG A 96 0.73 14.83 -13.90
C ARG A 96 1.92 15.16 -13.01
N GLN A 97 1.66 15.59 -11.78
CA GLN A 97 2.71 16.00 -10.84
C GLN A 97 2.38 15.49 -9.44
N ALA A 98 3.35 14.83 -8.82
CA ALA A 98 3.27 14.46 -7.42
C ALA A 98 3.22 15.72 -6.54
N LYS A 99 2.34 15.74 -5.56
CA LYS A 99 2.22 16.81 -4.57
C LYS A 99 3.36 16.75 -3.56
N THR A 100 3.69 15.54 -3.12
CA THR A 100 4.83 15.28 -2.24
C THR A 100 5.59 14.06 -2.75
N ALA A 101 6.92 14.07 -2.60
CA ALA A 101 7.77 12.94 -2.88
C ALA A 101 8.69 12.70 -1.68
N PHE A 102 8.69 11.48 -1.17
CA PHE A 102 9.61 11.04 -0.13
C PHE A 102 10.86 10.47 -0.80
N PRO A 103 12.07 10.89 -0.37
CA PRO A 103 13.30 10.31 -0.85
C PRO A 103 13.38 8.84 -0.42
N GLY A 104 13.97 8.00 -1.27
CA GLY A 104 14.20 6.60 -0.95
C GLY A 104 15.40 6.42 -0.02
N LEU A 105 15.36 5.36 0.78
CA LEU A 105 16.44 4.96 1.69
C LEU A 105 17.41 3.94 1.04
N GLY A 106 17.51 3.96 -0.30
CA GLY A 106 18.43 3.11 -1.06
C GLY A 106 17.93 1.70 -1.40
N SER A 107 16.69 1.35 -1.04
CA SER A 107 16.07 0.06 -1.38
C SER A 107 14.82 0.25 -2.23
N PRO A 108 14.55 -0.62 -3.22
CA PRO A 108 13.36 -0.52 -4.08
C PRO A 108 12.07 -0.72 -3.27
N ILE A 109 11.02 0.03 -3.62
CA ILE A 109 9.68 -0.18 -3.05
C ILE A 109 8.98 -1.25 -3.89
N THR A 110 8.82 -2.45 -3.33
CA THR A 110 8.20 -3.60 -4.02
C THR A 110 6.68 -3.59 -3.92
N HIS A 111 6.14 -3.10 -2.80
CA HIS A 111 4.72 -2.96 -2.56
C HIS A 111 4.45 -1.70 -1.73
N VAL A 112 3.29 -1.09 -1.88
CA VAL A 112 2.89 0.09 -1.11
C VAL A 112 1.43 -0.05 -0.69
N ASP A 113 1.12 0.44 0.49
CA ASP A 113 -0.24 0.55 1.00
C ASP A 113 -0.40 1.89 1.73
N VAL A 114 -1.64 2.34 1.92
CA VAL A 114 -1.97 3.61 2.57
C VAL A 114 -3.15 3.41 3.49
N THR A 115 -3.34 4.23 4.53
CA THR A 115 -4.57 4.20 5.32
C THR A 115 -5.75 4.79 4.53
N TYR A 116 -6.97 4.39 4.87
CA TYR A 116 -8.20 4.89 4.23
C TYR A 116 -8.27 6.42 4.27
N ASP A 117 -7.85 7.03 5.38
CA ASP A 117 -7.82 8.49 5.56
C ASP A 117 -6.59 9.19 4.95
N GLY A 118 -5.67 8.45 4.33
CA GLY A 118 -4.47 8.99 3.70
C GLY A 118 -3.45 9.60 4.65
N LYS A 119 -3.55 9.36 5.97
CA LYS A 119 -2.61 9.91 6.95
C LYS A 119 -1.31 9.13 7.05
N TRP A 120 -1.33 7.83 6.77
CA TRP A 120 -0.15 6.99 6.89
C TRP A 120 0.05 6.14 5.65
N ILE A 121 1.32 5.99 5.28
CA ILE A 121 1.76 5.23 4.11
C ILE A 121 2.70 4.13 4.60
N LEU A 122 2.58 2.95 4.01
CA LEU A 122 3.41 1.80 4.24
C LEU A 122 4.14 1.43 2.94
N GLY A 123 5.46 1.54 2.93
CA GLY A 123 6.31 1.04 1.86
C GLY A 123 6.94 -0.29 2.23
N THR A 124 6.86 -1.29 1.35
CA THR A 124 7.53 -2.58 1.49
C THR A 124 8.83 -2.54 0.71
N THR A 125 9.94 -2.91 1.35
CA THR A 125 11.24 -3.15 0.69
C THR A 125 11.67 -4.59 0.98
N ALA A 126 12.74 -5.07 0.35
CA ALA A 126 13.20 -6.44 0.60
C ALA A 126 13.57 -6.71 2.07
N THR A 127 14.13 -5.74 2.80
CA THR A 127 14.76 -5.96 4.11
C THR A 127 14.09 -5.21 5.27
N TYR A 128 13.16 -4.30 4.99
CA TYR A 128 12.41 -3.56 5.99
C TYR A 128 11.12 -2.98 5.41
N LEU A 129 10.20 -2.61 6.30
CA LEU A 129 9.04 -1.78 5.94
C LEU A 129 9.29 -0.34 6.36
N ILE A 130 8.73 0.60 5.63
CA ILE A 130 8.79 2.03 5.93
C ILE A 130 7.38 2.52 6.21
N VAL A 131 7.17 3.10 7.39
CA VAL A 131 5.91 3.74 7.78
C VAL A 131 6.13 5.24 7.80
N ILE A 132 5.37 5.96 6.97
CA ILE A 132 5.49 7.41 6.78
C ILE A 132 4.20 8.09 7.23
N CYS A 133 4.35 9.12 8.06
CA CYS A 133 3.25 10.03 8.37
C CYS A 133 3.14 11.07 7.24
N ALA A 134 2.01 11.07 6.53
CA ALA A 134 1.72 12.00 5.45
C ALA A 134 1.05 13.30 5.95
N LEU A 135 0.83 13.45 7.25
CA LEU A 135 0.27 14.67 7.83
C LEU A 135 1.35 15.74 7.99
N PHE A 136 0.98 16.98 7.67
CA PHE A 136 1.78 18.15 7.97
C PHE A 136 0.89 19.36 8.27
N THR A 137 1.46 20.31 9.01
CA THR A 137 0.82 21.60 9.28
C THR A 137 1.28 22.62 8.26
N ASP A 138 0.33 23.23 7.55
CA ASP A 138 0.60 24.26 6.57
C ASP A 138 1.03 25.59 7.24
N LYS A 139 1.51 26.58 6.47
CA LYS A 139 1.88 27.91 6.98
C LYS A 139 0.70 28.63 7.64
N ALA A 140 -0.52 28.29 7.21
CA ALA A 140 -1.78 28.79 7.77
C ALA A 140 -2.25 28.05 9.03
N GLY A 141 -1.45 27.14 9.60
CA GLY A 141 -1.81 26.36 10.79
C GLY A 141 -2.78 25.20 10.55
N MET A 142 -3.24 25.01 9.32
CA MET A 142 -4.17 23.92 8.95
C MET A 142 -3.44 22.60 8.73
N THR A 143 -3.92 21.52 9.37
CA THR A 143 -3.43 20.15 9.14
C THR A 143 -3.94 19.61 7.80
N LYS A 144 -3.03 19.18 6.93
CA LYS A 144 -3.33 18.60 5.61
C LYS A 144 -2.53 17.32 5.40
N THR A 145 -2.98 16.50 4.45
CA THR A 145 -2.22 15.34 3.97
C THR A 145 -1.26 15.75 2.85
N GLY A 146 -0.18 15.01 2.68
CA GLY A 146 0.80 15.19 1.60
C GLY A 146 0.22 14.92 0.20
N PHE A 147 -0.99 14.37 0.10
CA PHE A 147 -1.78 14.25 -1.12
C PHE A 147 -2.41 15.57 -1.55
N ASN A 148 -2.72 16.47 -0.59
CA ASN A 148 -3.45 17.71 -0.85
C ASN A 148 -2.55 18.95 -0.80
N GLY A 149 -1.30 18.80 -0.33
CA GLY A 149 -0.33 19.88 -0.28
C GLY A 149 1.12 19.40 -0.30
N ARG A 150 2.04 20.34 -0.56
CA ARG A 150 3.48 20.07 -0.60
C ARG A 150 4.05 20.11 0.81
N MET A 151 4.49 18.96 1.33
CA MET A 151 5.08 18.90 2.68
C MET A 151 6.41 19.65 2.76
N GLY A 152 7.25 19.57 1.72
CA GLY A 152 8.58 20.17 1.71
C GLY A 152 9.45 19.62 2.85
N ASN A 153 10.10 20.49 3.62
CA ASN A 153 10.95 20.08 4.74
C ASN A 153 10.18 19.73 6.03
N ARG A 154 8.84 19.81 6.01
CA ARG A 154 7.97 19.49 7.17
C ARG A 154 7.61 18.01 7.24
N ILE A 155 8.43 17.17 6.62
CA ILE A 155 8.24 15.71 6.60
C ILE A 155 8.73 15.16 7.95
N ALA A 156 7.84 14.48 8.67
CA ALA A 156 8.23 13.74 9.86
C ALA A 156 9.17 12.59 9.48
N ALA A 157 10.14 12.29 10.34
CA ALA A 157 11.05 11.17 10.13
C ALA A 157 10.26 9.86 9.98
N PRO A 158 10.51 9.07 8.92
CA PRO A 158 9.82 7.81 8.73
C PRO A 158 10.27 6.79 9.77
N ARG A 159 9.41 5.81 10.04
CA ARG A 159 9.68 4.71 10.97
C ARG A 159 9.94 3.44 10.18
N LEU A 160 10.92 2.66 10.61
CA LEU A 160 11.28 1.40 9.99
C LEU A 160 10.71 0.25 10.80
N LEU A 161 10.13 -0.74 10.14
CA LEU A 161 9.75 -2.00 10.76
C LEU A 161 10.69 -3.08 10.24
N LYS A 162 11.33 -3.80 11.15
CA LYS A 162 12.36 -4.78 10.83
C LYS A 162 12.13 -6.06 11.62
N LEU A 163 12.55 -7.16 11.04
CA LEU A 163 12.68 -8.42 11.77
C LEU A 163 13.98 -8.43 12.57
N ASN A 164 13.95 -9.11 13.71
CA ASN A 164 15.17 -9.44 14.44
C ASN A 164 16.07 -10.34 13.57
N PRO A 165 17.40 -10.27 13.71
CA PRO A 165 18.32 -11.08 12.91
C PRO A 165 18.05 -12.59 13.01
N LEU A 166 17.67 -13.06 14.21
CA LEU A 166 17.30 -14.46 14.43
C LEU A 166 16.07 -14.86 13.61
N ASP A 167 15.00 -14.07 13.67
CA ASP A 167 13.76 -14.37 12.94
C ASP A 167 13.95 -14.20 11.43
N SER A 168 14.76 -13.23 10.99
CA SER A 168 15.12 -13.07 9.59
C SER A 168 15.86 -14.29 9.03
N HIS A 169 16.67 -14.96 9.85
CA HIS A 169 17.33 -16.22 9.49
C HIS A 169 16.34 -17.39 9.48
N LEU A 170 15.47 -17.49 10.48
CA LEU A 170 14.46 -18.55 10.59
C LEU A 170 13.37 -18.49 9.51
N ALA A 171 13.14 -17.32 8.91
CA ALA A 171 12.15 -17.12 7.83
C ALA A 171 12.45 -17.94 6.56
N GLY A 172 13.69 -18.45 6.43
CA GLY A 172 14.11 -19.35 5.36
C GLY A 172 14.87 -18.66 4.23
N ILE A 173 14.95 -19.35 3.08
CA ILE A 173 15.80 -18.96 1.94
C ILE A 173 15.31 -17.66 1.26
N ASP A 174 14.01 -17.38 1.29
CA ASP A 174 13.41 -16.14 0.77
C ASP A 174 12.91 -15.26 1.91
N ASN A 175 13.86 -14.68 2.66
CA ASN A 175 13.60 -13.86 3.84
C ASN A 175 13.24 -12.39 3.51
N LYS A 176 12.72 -12.14 2.31
CA LYS A 176 12.35 -10.80 1.86
C LYS A 176 10.93 -10.46 2.29
N PHE A 177 10.68 -9.19 2.60
CA PHE A 177 9.31 -8.75 2.83
C PHE A 177 8.53 -8.65 1.53
N HIS A 178 7.33 -9.21 1.58
CA HIS A 178 6.35 -9.22 0.51
C HIS A 178 5.00 -8.72 1.04
N ASN A 179 4.32 -7.95 0.18
CA ASN A 179 2.93 -7.54 0.31
C ASN A 179 2.55 -7.00 1.70
N ALA A 180 3.27 -6.00 2.21
CA ALA A 180 2.88 -5.40 3.48
C ALA A 180 1.63 -4.53 3.31
N GLN A 181 0.65 -4.72 4.19
CA GLN A 181 -0.66 -4.09 4.13
C GLN A 181 -1.17 -3.69 5.52
N PHE A 182 -1.98 -2.64 5.58
CA PHE A 182 -2.76 -2.32 6.78
C PHE A 182 -3.99 -3.23 6.90
N SER A 183 -4.45 -3.45 8.13
CA SER A 183 -5.75 -4.07 8.41
C SER A 183 -6.88 -3.33 7.68
N TRP A 184 -7.82 -4.08 7.11
CA TRP A 184 -8.95 -3.48 6.43
C TRP A 184 -9.81 -2.70 7.41
N VAL A 185 -10.23 -1.49 7.02
CA VAL A 185 -11.21 -0.72 7.77
C VAL A 185 -12.20 -0.03 6.83
N THR A 186 -13.48 -0.24 7.09
CA THR A 186 -14.59 0.35 6.31
C THR A 186 -14.80 1.84 6.61
N GLU A 187 -15.49 2.52 5.70
CA GLU A 187 -15.86 3.96 5.67
C GLU A 187 -16.52 4.53 6.94
N ASN A 188 -16.88 3.69 7.92
CA ASN A 188 -17.52 4.02 9.19
C ASN A 188 -16.59 4.72 10.22
N GLY A 189 -15.55 5.42 9.77
CA GLY A 189 -14.68 6.22 10.64
C GLY A 189 -13.77 5.44 11.60
N LYS A 190 -13.73 4.11 11.50
CA LYS A 190 -12.77 3.28 12.24
C LYS A 190 -11.35 3.55 11.68
N GLN A 191 -10.32 3.30 12.49
CA GLN A 191 -8.91 3.39 12.06
C GLN A 191 -8.29 2.00 11.98
N GLU A 192 -7.34 1.83 11.06
CA GLU A 192 -6.54 0.64 10.96
C GLU A 192 -5.80 0.39 12.28
N ARG A 193 -5.75 -0.88 12.70
CA ARG A 193 -5.18 -1.27 13.99
C ARG A 193 -3.90 -2.04 13.84
N HIS A 194 -3.73 -2.78 12.75
CA HIS A 194 -2.63 -3.71 12.58
C HIS A 194 -1.99 -3.56 11.20
N LEU A 195 -0.75 -4.00 11.09
CA LEU A 195 0.00 -4.15 9.84
C LEU A 195 0.36 -5.62 9.70
N VAL A 196 0.30 -6.15 8.49
CA VAL A 196 0.80 -7.49 8.20
C VAL A 196 1.79 -7.41 7.03
N ALA A 197 2.83 -8.22 7.08
CA ALA A 197 3.71 -8.48 5.95
C ALA A 197 4.07 -9.97 5.90
N THR A 198 4.32 -10.47 4.69
CA THR A 198 4.75 -11.85 4.48
C THR A 198 6.26 -11.89 4.33
N VAL A 199 6.92 -12.84 5.02
CA VAL A 199 8.37 -13.10 4.92
C VAL A 199 8.59 -14.60 4.90
N GLY A 200 8.82 -15.18 3.72
CA GLY A 200 8.97 -16.63 3.56
C GLY A 200 7.80 -17.39 4.20
N LYS A 201 8.06 -18.11 5.29
CA LYS A 201 7.07 -18.91 6.04
C LYS A 201 6.34 -18.15 7.16
N PHE A 202 6.63 -16.86 7.33
CA PHE A 202 6.10 -16.04 8.41
C PHE A 202 5.11 -15.00 7.90
N SER A 203 3.96 -14.92 8.57
CA SER A 203 3.15 -13.69 8.58
C SER A 203 3.57 -12.87 9.79
N VAL A 204 4.15 -11.70 9.55
CA VAL A 204 4.64 -10.79 10.58
C VAL A 204 3.61 -9.70 10.79
N ILE A 205 3.15 -9.56 12.03
CA ILE A 205 2.04 -8.67 12.39
C ILE A 205 2.54 -7.63 13.39
N TRP A 206 2.35 -6.34 13.09
CA TRP A 206 2.61 -5.25 14.01
C TRP A 206 1.30 -4.62 14.50
N ASN A 207 1.30 -4.20 15.76
CA ASN A 207 0.26 -3.31 16.27
C ASN A 207 0.53 -1.88 15.78
N PHE A 208 -0.35 -1.38 14.91
CA PHE A 208 -0.20 -0.07 14.32
C PHE A 208 -0.32 1.07 15.33
N GLN A 209 -1.08 0.90 16.42
CA GLN A 209 -1.14 1.91 17.49
C GLN A 209 0.22 2.09 18.17
N GLN A 210 0.89 0.99 18.50
CA GLN A 210 2.26 1.02 19.04
C GLN A 210 3.26 1.59 18.02
N VAL A 211 3.11 1.24 16.74
CA VAL A 211 3.97 1.78 15.68
C VAL A 211 3.82 3.29 15.55
N LYS A 212 2.63 3.86 15.81
CA LYS A 212 2.34 5.31 15.77
C LYS A 212 2.83 6.05 17.02
N ASP A 213 2.87 5.38 18.17
CA ASP A 213 3.31 6.00 19.42
C ASP A 213 4.81 6.33 19.35
N GLY A 214 5.16 7.61 19.43
CA GLY A 214 6.55 8.06 19.35
C GLY A 214 7.37 7.77 20.63
N SER A 215 6.67 7.45 21.73
CA SER A 215 7.22 7.22 23.07
C SER A 215 7.43 5.74 23.41
N HIS A 216 6.99 4.85 22.51
CA HIS A 216 7.14 3.41 22.65
C HIS A 216 8.61 3.01 22.91
N GLU A 217 8.83 2.00 23.77
CA GLU A 217 10.16 1.52 24.18
C GLU A 217 11.09 1.22 23.00
N CYS A 218 10.54 0.61 21.94
CA CYS A 218 11.22 0.35 20.66
C CYS A 218 11.95 1.60 20.09
N TYR A 219 11.58 2.83 20.47
CA TYR A 219 12.13 4.08 19.93
C TYR A 219 12.96 4.93 20.90
N GLN A 220 12.97 4.61 22.20
CA GLN A 220 13.51 5.52 23.23
C GLN A 220 15.01 5.78 23.10
N ASN A 221 15.77 4.77 22.66
CA ASN A 221 17.24 4.81 22.59
C ASN A 221 17.77 4.94 21.15
N GLN A 222 16.97 5.47 20.22
CA GLN A 222 17.34 5.55 18.81
C GLN A 222 17.36 6.99 18.31
N GLU A 223 18.50 7.40 17.77
CA GLU A 223 18.67 8.68 17.09
C GLU A 223 18.45 8.52 15.57
N GLY A 224 17.78 9.50 14.96
CA GLY A 224 17.47 9.48 13.52
C GLY A 224 16.28 8.59 13.16
N LEU A 225 16.52 7.56 12.33
CA LEU A 225 15.46 6.68 11.80
C LEU A 225 15.07 5.62 12.83
N LYS A 226 13.96 5.89 13.50
CA LYS A 226 13.32 5.00 14.47
C LYS A 226 12.91 3.66 13.84
N SER A 227 13.37 2.56 14.43
CA SER A 227 13.15 1.17 14.02
C SER A 227 12.39 0.41 15.10
N CYS A 228 11.34 -0.32 14.72
CA CYS A 228 10.50 -1.12 15.60
C CYS A 228 10.63 -2.62 15.30
N TYR A 229 10.83 -3.39 16.36
CA TYR A 229 10.95 -4.86 16.36
C TYR A 229 9.81 -5.52 17.15
N CYS A 230 8.83 -4.74 17.56
CA CYS A 230 7.71 -5.16 18.38
C CYS A 230 6.63 -5.78 17.46
N TYR A 231 6.75 -7.08 17.15
CA TYR A 231 5.84 -7.82 16.25
C TYR A 231 5.44 -9.20 16.78
N LYS A 232 4.40 -9.77 16.19
CA LYS A 232 3.95 -11.16 16.37
C LYS A 232 4.16 -11.94 15.08
N ILE A 233 4.71 -13.15 15.19
CA ILE A 233 4.89 -14.07 14.05
C ILE A 233 3.79 -15.13 14.08
N VAL A 234 3.20 -15.39 12.91
CA VAL A 234 2.42 -16.60 12.64
C VAL A 234 3.19 -17.44 11.63
N LEU A 235 3.67 -18.61 12.09
CA LEU A 235 4.42 -19.57 11.28
C LEU A 235 3.47 -20.49 10.50
N LYS A 236 3.87 -20.85 9.28
CA LYS A 236 3.28 -21.92 8.46
C LYS A 236 4.35 -22.92 8.02
N ASP A 237 3.93 -24.16 7.77
CA ASP A 237 4.85 -25.22 7.33
C ASP A 237 5.43 -24.93 5.94
N ASP A 238 4.59 -24.36 5.07
CA ASP A 238 4.93 -23.95 3.71
C ASP A 238 5.24 -22.44 3.60
N SER A 239 5.94 -22.07 2.54
CA SER A 239 6.10 -20.65 2.20
C SER A 239 4.74 -20.01 1.97
N ILE A 240 4.54 -18.85 2.58
CA ILE A 240 3.30 -18.11 2.45
C ILE A 240 3.34 -17.35 1.14
N VAL A 241 2.27 -17.48 0.36
CA VAL A 241 2.08 -16.73 -0.89
C VAL A 241 1.54 -15.36 -0.57
N ASP A 242 0.54 -15.29 0.31
CA ASP A 242 -0.05 -14.02 0.73
C ASP A 242 -0.65 -14.07 2.14
N SER A 243 -0.65 -12.92 2.82
CA SER A 243 -1.25 -12.70 4.14
C SER A 243 -2.06 -11.42 4.14
N ARG A 244 -3.36 -11.50 4.39
CA ARG A 244 -4.26 -10.36 4.30
C ARG A 244 -5.37 -10.38 5.33
N PHE A 245 -5.73 -9.22 5.85
CA PHE A 245 -6.87 -9.10 6.73
C PHE A 245 -8.19 -9.26 5.96
N MET A 246 -9.09 -10.08 6.49
CA MET A 246 -10.43 -10.24 5.95
C MET A 246 -11.19 -8.92 6.04
N HIS A 247 -12.03 -8.63 5.05
CA HIS A 247 -12.90 -7.47 5.10
C HIS A 247 -14.02 -7.70 6.14
N ASP A 248 -14.30 -6.71 7.00
CA ASP A 248 -15.31 -6.76 8.09
C ASP A 248 -16.66 -7.34 7.62
N LYS A 249 -17.18 -6.89 6.46
CA LYS A 249 -18.41 -7.40 5.83
C LYS A 249 -18.50 -8.93 5.70
N TYR A 250 -17.37 -9.62 5.53
CA TYR A 250 -17.33 -11.07 5.33
C TYR A 250 -16.82 -11.81 6.57
N ALA A 251 -16.42 -11.09 7.63
CA ALA A 251 -16.00 -11.72 8.87
C ALA A 251 -17.20 -12.50 9.45
N VAL A 252 -17.00 -13.81 9.64
CA VAL A 252 -18.05 -14.77 10.05
C VAL A 252 -18.40 -14.63 11.54
N SER A 253 -17.65 -13.81 12.29
CA SER A 253 -17.84 -13.61 13.73
C SER A 253 -17.93 -12.13 14.09
N ASP A 254 -18.73 -11.81 15.11
CA ASP A 254 -18.82 -10.47 15.76
C ASP A 254 -17.55 -10.09 16.53
N VAL A 255 -16.42 -10.76 16.26
CA VAL A 255 -15.14 -10.47 16.91
C VAL A 255 -14.67 -9.09 16.42
N PRO A 256 -14.20 -8.20 17.32
CA PRO A 256 -13.84 -6.82 16.95
C PRO A 256 -12.68 -6.71 15.94
N GLU A 257 -11.96 -7.80 15.71
CA GLU A 257 -10.75 -7.87 14.89
C GLU A 257 -10.99 -8.78 13.68
N ALA A 258 -10.78 -8.21 12.49
CA ALA A 258 -10.82 -8.93 11.24
C ALA A 258 -9.80 -10.10 11.29
N PRO A 259 -10.23 -11.33 10.98
CA PRO A 259 -9.31 -12.46 10.94
C PRO A 259 -8.27 -12.26 9.85
N LEU A 260 -7.04 -12.65 10.13
CA LEU A 260 -5.96 -12.72 9.17
C LEU A 260 -6.12 -13.98 8.32
N VAL A 261 -6.27 -13.82 7.00
CA VAL A 261 -6.28 -14.91 6.03
C VAL A 261 -4.87 -15.11 5.49
N ILE A 262 -4.39 -16.35 5.53
CA ILE A 262 -3.05 -16.74 5.10
C ILE A 262 -3.21 -17.82 4.05
N ALA A 263 -2.64 -17.58 2.87
CA ALA A 263 -2.62 -18.49 1.74
C ALA A 263 -1.22 -19.07 1.55
N THR A 264 -1.11 -20.40 1.54
CA THR A 264 0.04 -21.16 1.06
C THR A 264 -0.31 -21.79 -0.29
N PRO A 265 0.66 -22.37 -1.04
CA PRO A 265 0.37 -22.99 -2.34
C PRO A 265 -0.70 -24.09 -2.27
N MET A 266 -0.85 -24.74 -1.11
CA MET A 266 -1.73 -25.91 -0.93
C MET A 266 -2.98 -25.61 -0.10
N LYS A 267 -2.98 -24.54 0.70
CA LYS A 267 -4.04 -24.31 1.69
C LYS A 267 -4.29 -22.83 1.96
N VAL A 268 -5.55 -22.49 2.17
CA VAL A 268 -5.97 -21.21 2.75
C VAL A 268 -6.41 -21.44 4.20
N SER A 269 -5.96 -20.60 5.12
CA SER A 269 -6.32 -20.68 6.54
C SER A 269 -6.61 -19.30 7.11
N SER A 270 -7.49 -19.22 8.11
CA SER A 270 -7.80 -17.99 8.83
C SER A 270 -7.29 -18.06 10.26
N PHE A 271 -6.77 -16.95 10.77
CA PHE A 271 -6.29 -16.79 12.13
C PHE A 271 -6.91 -15.53 12.74
N SER A 272 -7.66 -15.66 13.82
CA SER A 272 -8.12 -14.51 14.59
C SER A 272 -6.99 -14.00 15.46
N ILE A 273 -6.61 -12.74 15.28
CA ILE A 273 -5.77 -12.07 16.26
C ILE A 273 -6.67 -11.83 17.48
N SER A 274 -6.18 -12.23 18.64
CA SER A 274 -6.81 -11.87 19.91
C SER A 274 -5.91 -10.81 20.52
N SER A 275 -6.47 -9.64 20.83
CA SER A 275 -5.79 -8.55 21.54
C SER A 275 -5.45 -8.86 23.00
N LYS A 276 -5.69 -10.09 23.48
CA LYS A 276 -5.21 -10.54 24.78
C LYS A 276 -3.80 -11.10 24.68
N GLN A 277 -2.82 -10.22 24.79
CA GLN A 277 -1.59 -10.42 25.58
C GLN A 277 -0.85 -9.08 25.75
#